data_AF-A0A8K0VPA8-F1
#
_entry.id   AF-A0A8K0VPA8-F1
#
_cell.length_a   1.000
_cell.length_b   1.000
_cell.length_c   1.000
_cell.angle_alpha   90.00
_cell.angle_beta   90.00
_cell.angle_gamma   90.00
#
_symmetry.space_group_name_H-M   'P 1'
#
loop_
_entity.id
_entity.type
_entity.pdbx_description
1 polymer ?
#
loop_
_entity_poly.entity_id
_entity_poly.type
_entity_poly.pdbx_seq_one_letter_code
_entity_poly.pdbx_strand_id
1 'polypeptide(L)'
;MASESRLYTFSTETKEHLRKFRLTTSRAKDPQAVIYMIDKNTHEIRQDDDKTVYTSLDEIADDLPDHSPRFVLLSYPLTMPDGRISVPYVMLYYLPITCNAGMRMLYAGAKELMRNTSEVGRIMDLETAEDLEEIPGKLESGH
;
A
#
# COMPACT_ATOMS: atom_id res chain seq x y z
N MET A 1 7.59 20.78 3.54
CA MET A 1 7.30 19.34 3.72
C MET A 1 8.54 18.47 3.97
N ALA A 2 9.79 18.94 3.75
CA ALA A 2 11.01 18.14 3.97
C ALA A 2 11.37 17.82 5.44
N SER A 3 10.61 18.31 6.43
CA SER A 3 10.90 18.13 7.85
C SER A 3 10.22 16.92 8.48
N GLU A 4 9.06 16.49 7.96
CA GLU A 4 8.28 15.38 8.54
C GLU A 4 8.81 14.01 8.12
N SER A 5 9.32 13.88 6.89
CA SER A 5 9.88 12.63 6.39
C SER A 5 11.14 12.15 7.13
N ARG A 6 11.81 13.03 7.88
CA ARG A 6 13.01 12.70 8.68
C ARG A 6 12.67 11.93 9.97
N LEU A 7 11.41 11.94 10.38
CA LEU A 7 10.94 11.23 11.57
C LEU A 7 10.84 9.72 11.33
N TYR A 8 10.42 9.34 10.11
CA TYR A 8 10.11 7.95 9.79
C TYR A 8 11.33 7.22 9.24
N THR A 9 11.43 5.95 9.58
CA THR A 9 12.54 5.10 9.14
C THR A 9 12.04 3.79 8.55
N PHE A 10 12.90 3.18 7.75
CA PHE A 10 12.77 1.79 7.31
C PHE A 10 14.03 1.04 7.72
N SER A 11 13.87 -0.13 8.34
CA SER A 11 14.96 -1.08 8.47
C SER A 11 15.51 -1.52 7.11
N THR A 12 16.76 -1.99 7.11
CA THR A 12 17.37 -2.59 5.91
C THR A 12 16.52 -3.74 5.37
N GLU A 13 16.04 -4.60 6.27
CA GLU A 13 15.17 -5.72 5.93
C GLU A 13 13.87 -5.27 5.24
N THR A 14 13.23 -4.21 5.75
CA THR A 14 12.03 -3.67 5.12
C THR A 14 12.33 -3.12 3.72
N LYS A 15 13.43 -2.39 3.53
CA LYS A 15 13.83 -1.87 2.22
C LYS A 15 14.11 -3.01 1.22
N GLU A 16 14.79 -4.05 1.68
CA GLU A 16 15.04 -5.25 0.87
C GLU A 16 13.75 -5.96 0.48
N HIS A 17 12.81 -6.08 1.41
CA HIS A 17 11.48 -6.64 1.14
C HIS A 17 10.72 -5.81 0.11
N LEU A 18 10.63 -4.49 0.27
CA LEU A 18 9.97 -3.58 -0.68
C LEU A 18 10.54 -3.73 -2.09
N ARG A 19 11.88 -3.75 -2.20
CA ARG A 19 12.57 -3.94 -3.48
C ARG A 19 12.27 -5.32 -4.07
N LYS A 20 12.36 -6.38 -3.26
CA LYS A 20 12.11 -7.76 -3.69
C LYS A 20 10.67 -7.89 -4.20
N PHE A 21 9.70 -7.46 -3.40
CA PHE A 21 8.26 -7.50 -3.72
C PHE A 21 8.00 -6.86 -5.08
N ARG A 22 8.39 -5.59 -5.28
CA ARG A 22 8.23 -4.88 -6.56
C ARG A 22 8.79 -5.65 -7.76
N LEU A 23 10.01 -6.18 -7.62
CA LEU A 23 10.67 -6.88 -8.72
C LEU A 23 10.01 -8.23 -9.01
N THR A 24 9.64 -8.98 -7.98
CA THR A 24 9.09 -10.34 -8.12
C THR A 24 7.63 -10.36 -8.55
N THR A 25 6.83 -9.37 -8.19
CA THR A 25 5.39 -9.35 -8.50
C THR A 25 5.06 -8.74 -9.87
N SER A 26 6.02 -8.11 -10.53
CA SER A 26 5.86 -7.43 -11.83
C SER A 26 5.30 -8.30 -12.97
N ARG A 27 5.27 -9.62 -12.81
CA ARG A 27 4.72 -10.60 -13.76
C ARG A 27 3.86 -11.67 -13.07
N ALA A 28 3.39 -11.39 -11.86
CA ALA A 28 2.49 -12.28 -11.14
C ALA A 28 1.19 -12.47 -11.95
N LYS A 29 0.61 -13.66 -11.87
CA LYS A 29 -0.66 -14.00 -12.53
C LYS A 29 -1.86 -13.65 -11.67
N ASP A 30 -1.65 -13.64 -10.36
CA ASP A 30 -2.64 -13.31 -9.35
C ASP A 30 -2.26 -11.98 -8.68
N PRO A 31 -3.23 -11.24 -8.10
CA PRO A 31 -2.94 -10.10 -7.26
C PRO A 31 -1.93 -10.47 -6.17
N GLN A 32 -1.03 -9.55 -5.86
CA GLN A 32 -0.09 -9.69 -4.75
C GLN A 32 -0.13 -8.40 -3.95
N ALA A 33 -0.37 -8.50 -2.65
CA ALA A 33 -0.35 -7.34 -1.77
C ALA A 33 0.37 -7.58 -0.47
N VAL A 34 0.85 -6.49 0.13
CA VAL A 34 1.44 -6.45 1.47
C VAL A 34 1.00 -5.20 2.20
N ILE A 35 0.77 -5.33 3.50
CA ILE A 35 0.23 -4.27 4.36
C ILE A 35 1.33 -3.74 5.27
N TYR A 36 1.54 -2.43 5.25
CA TYR A 36 2.50 -1.72 6.08
C TYR A 36 1.81 -0.77 7.06
N MET A 37 2.41 -0.64 8.24
CA MET A 37 1.99 0.26 9.31
C MET A 37 3.17 1.03 9.89
N ILE A 38 2.86 2.12 10.60
CA ILE A 38 3.83 2.89 11.37
C ILE A 38 3.80 2.38 12.81
N ASP A 39 4.93 1.90 13.30
CA ASP A 39 5.11 1.65 14.73
C ASP A 39 5.15 3.00 15.45
N LYS A 40 4.20 3.25 16.35
CA LYS A 40 4.04 4.56 17.00
C LYS A 40 5.17 4.89 17.97
N ASN A 41 5.92 3.89 18.42
CA ASN A 41 7.00 4.08 19.38
C ASN A 41 8.30 4.40 18.65
N THR A 42 8.59 3.65 17.59
CA THR A 42 9.87 3.78 16.86
C THR A 42 9.77 4.68 15.63
N HIS A 43 8.56 4.99 15.17
CA HIS A 43 8.28 5.64 13.88
C HIS A 43 8.82 4.84 12.68
N GLU A 44 9.07 3.55 12.85
CA GLU A 44 9.44 2.66 11.77
C GLU A 44 8.21 2.27 10.94
N ILE A 45 8.33 2.33 9.62
CA ILE A 45 7.35 1.77 8.70
C ILE A 45 7.74 0.31 8.42
N ARG A 46 6.90 -0.64 8.84
CA ARG A 46 7.15 -2.08 8.74
C ARG A 46 5.86 -2.86 8.45
N GLN A 47 5.99 -4.14 8.09
CA GLN A 47 4.88 -5.08 8.10
C GLN A 47 4.66 -5.61 9.51
N ASP A 48 3.60 -6.40 9.69
CA ASP A 48 3.53 -7.32 10.82
C ASP A 48 4.68 -8.34 10.79
N ASP A 49 4.81 -9.06 11.89
CA ASP A 49 5.89 -10.03 12.07
C ASP A 49 5.71 -11.25 11.14
N ASP A 50 4.48 -11.53 10.70
CA ASP A 50 4.12 -12.64 9.81
C ASP A 50 4.47 -12.37 8.33
N LYS A 51 4.61 -11.09 7.95
CA LYS A 51 4.95 -10.63 6.58
C LYS A 51 4.03 -11.24 5.53
N THR A 52 2.74 -11.26 5.84
CA THR A 52 1.70 -11.87 5.02
C THR A 52 1.66 -11.25 3.63
N VAL A 53 1.67 -12.11 2.60
CA VAL A 53 1.42 -11.73 1.22
C VAL A 53 0.02 -12.18 0.84
N TYR A 54 -0.83 -11.20 0.57
CA TYR A 54 -2.24 -11.41 0.20
C TYR A 54 -2.35 -11.69 -1.30
N THR A 55 -3.27 -12.55 -1.67
CA THR A 55 -3.45 -13.00 -3.07
C THR A 55 -4.78 -12.60 -3.70
N SER A 56 -5.68 -12.01 -2.91
CA SER A 56 -6.94 -11.43 -3.37
C SER A 56 -7.26 -10.11 -2.67
N LEU A 57 -8.19 -9.33 -3.23
CA LEU A 57 -8.65 -8.08 -2.60
C LEU A 57 -9.51 -8.36 -1.36
N ASP A 58 -10.25 -9.48 -1.35
CA ASP A 58 -11.10 -9.89 -0.24
C ASP A 58 -10.26 -10.18 1.01
N GLU A 59 -9.15 -10.92 0.86
CA GLU A 59 -8.21 -11.17 1.97
C GLU A 59 -7.61 -9.88 2.53
N ILE A 60 -7.37 -8.87 1.68
CA ILE A 60 -6.90 -7.56 2.13
C ILE A 60 -8.01 -6.86 2.93
N ALA A 61 -9.25 -6.87 2.41
CA ALA A 61 -10.39 -6.23 3.05
C ALA A 61 -10.64 -6.80 4.46
N ASP A 62 -10.56 -8.12 4.62
CA ASP A 62 -10.77 -8.82 5.89
C ASP A 62 -9.71 -8.45 6.95
N ASP A 63 -8.46 -8.21 6.55
CA ASP A 63 -7.36 -7.86 7.46
C ASP A 63 -7.15 -6.34 7.63
N LEU A 64 -7.89 -5.51 6.89
CA LEU A 64 -7.83 -4.06 7.06
C LEU A 64 -8.51 -3.64 8.38
N PRO A 65 -7.84 -2.84 9.21
CA PRO A 65 -8.38 -2.48 10.52
C PRO A 65 -9.36 -1.29 10.45
N ASP A 66 -10.52 -1.43 11.09
CA ASP A 66 -11.60 -0.43 11.08
C ASP A 66 -11.20 0.99 11.49
N HIS A 67 -10.19 1.14 12.35
CA HIS A 67 -9.88 2.40 13.05
C HIS A 67 -8.45 2.90 12.87
N SER A 68 -7.64 2.24 12.05
CA SER A 68 -6.23 2.64 11.88
C SER A 68 -5.78 2.64 10.42
N PRO A 69 -4.98 3.63 10.00
CA PRO A 69 -4.55 3.68 8.61
C PRO A 69 -3.55 2.57 8.26
N ARG A 70 -3.44 2.27 6.97
CA ARG A 70 -2.48 1.33 6.41
C ARG A 70 -1.95 1.82 5.07
N PHE A 71 -0.70 1.46 4.77
CA PHE A 71 -0.16 1.54 3.41
C PHE A 71 -0.22 0.14 2.82
N VAL A 72 -1.05 -0.08 1.80
CA VAL A 72 -1.11 -1.37 1.09
C VAL A 72 -0.36 -1.22 -0.21
N LEU A 73 0.65 -2.06 -0.45
CA LEU A 73 1.28 -2.13 -1.76
C LEU A 73 0.59 -3.23 -2.54
N LEU A 74 0.08 -2.90 -3.71
CA LEU A 74 -0.68 -3.81 -4.56
C LEU A 74 -0.02 -3.91 -5.94
N SER A 75 0.27 -5.14 -6.33
CA SER A 75 0.66 -5.51 -7.68
C SER A 75 -0.50 -6.30 -8.29
N TYR A 76 -1.25 -5.69 -9.20
CA TYR A 76 -2.51 -6.23 -9.69
C TYR A 76 -2.41 -6.57 -11.17
N PRO A 77 -2.44 -7.85 -11.58
CA PRO A 77 -2.47 -8.20 -13.01
C PRO A 77 -3.86 -7.93 -13.59
N LEU A 78 -3.90 -7.18 -14.69
CA LEU A 78 -5.14 -6.96 -15.46
C LEU A 78 -4.89 -6.89 -16.97
N THR A 79 -5.93 -7.21 -17.72
CA THR A 79 -5.95 -7.04 -19.18
C THR A 79 -6.62 -5.71 -19.49
N MET A 80 -5.86 -4.78 -20.07
CA MET A 80 -6.38 -3.49 -20.50
C MET A 80 -7.41 -3.65 -21.64
N PRO A 81 -8.28 -2.66 -21.87
CA PRO A 81 -9.28 -2.71 -22.95
C PRO A 81 -8.70 -2.93 -24.36
N ASP A 82 -7.43 -2.57 -24.59
CA ASP A 82 -6.71 -2.79 -25.85
C ASP A 82 -6.07 -4.19 -25.96
N GLY A 83 -6.32 -5.08 -24.98
CA GLY A 83 -5.79 -6.44 -24.91
C GLY A 83 -4.38 -6.54 -24.31
N ARG A 84 -3.75 -5.43 -23.91
CA ARG A 84 -2.44 -5.48 -23.28
C ARG A 84 -2.54 -5.98 -21.85
N ILE A 85 -1.69 -6.94 -21.50
CA ILE A 85 -1.52 -7.35 -20.11
C ILE A 85 -0.63 -6.34 -19.41
N SER A 86 -1.09 -5.82 -18.28
CA SER A 86 -0.33 -4.93 -17.42
C SER A 86 -0.41 -5.42 -15.98
N VAL A 87 0.60 -5.09 -15.18
CA VAL A 87 0.61 -5.37 -13.75
C VAL A 87 0.93 -4.06 -13.02
N PRO A 88 -0.04 -3.14 -12.86
CA PRO A 88 0.20 -1.90 -12.15
C PRO A 88 0.66 -2.19 -10.72
N TYR A 89 1.67 -1.43 -10.31
CA TYR A 89 2.21 -1.45 -8.96
C TYR A 89 1.87 -0.13 -8.27
N VAL A 90 0.91 -0.21 -7.34
CA VAL A 90 0.27 0.95 -6.71
C VAL A 90 0.34 0.87 -5.19
N MET A 91 0.22 2.02 -4.54
CA MET A 91 -0.01 2.10 -3.10
C MET A 91 -1.47 2.48 -2.84
N LEU A 92 -2.21 1.65 -2.12
CA LEU A 92 -3.49 2.00 -1.55
C LEU A 92 -3.21 2.67 -0.19
N TYR A 93 -3.56 3.94 -0.10
CA TYR A 93 -3.47 4.73 1.12
C TYR A 93 -4.79 4.61 1.87
N TYR A 94 -4.92 3.57 2.68
CA TYR A 94 -6.11 3.29 3.46
C TYR A 94 -6.14 4.18 4.71
N LEU A 95 -7.15 5.02 4.79
CA LEU A 95 -7.36 6.02 5.83
C LEU A 95 -8.83 5.96 6.31
N PRO A 96 -9.19 5.01 7.18
CA PRO A 96 -10.56 4.84 7.58
C PRO A 96 -11.15 6.09 8.22
N ILE A 97 -12.42 6.40 7.92
CA ILE A 97 -13.10 7.62 8.35
C ILE A 97 -13.07 7.76 9.88
N THR A 98 -13.16 6.64 10.58
CA THR A 98 -13.15 6.55 12.05
C THR A 98 -11.78 6.78 12.69
N CYS A 99 -10.72 6.87 11.88
CA CYS A 99 -9.35 7.16 12.34
C CYS A 99 -9.33 8.46 13.16
N ASN A 100 -8.42 8.58 14.12
CA ASN A 100 -8.26 9.83 14.87
C ASN A 100 -7.33 10.82 14.14
N ALA A 101 -7.42 12.11 14.49
CA ALA A 101 -6.65 13.16 13.82
C ALA A 101 -5.13 12.98 13.93
N GLY A 102 -4.62 12.50 15.07
CA GLY A 102 -3.19 12.26 15.26
C GLY A 102 -2.65 11.17 14.33
N MET A 103 -3.38 10.07 14.18
CA MET A 103 -3.04 8.99 13.25
C MET A 103 -3.14 9.42 11.80
N ARG A 104 -4.15 10.23 11.44
CA ARG A 104 -4.24 10.84 10.10
C ARG A 104 -3.01 11.68 9.77
N MET A 105 -2.59 12.55 10.69
CA MET A 105 -1.39 13.39 10.50
C MET A 105 -0.12 12.55 10.40
N LEU A 106 0.02 11.53 11.27
CA LEU A 106 1.18 10.62 11.27
C LEU A 106 1.35 9.94 9.90
N TYR A 107 0.27 9.37 9.36
CA TYR A 107 0.33 8.69 8.07
C TYR A 107 0.49 9.66 6.89
N ALA A 108 -0.10 10.86 6.97
CA ALA A 108 0.09 11.88 5.95
C ALA A 108 1.56 12.32 5.85
N GLY A 109 2.26 12.48 6.98
CA GLY A 109 3.68 12.83 7.00
C GLY A 109 4.60 11.73 6.46
N ALA A 110 4.18 10.46 6.56
CA ALA A 110 4.92 9.31 6.06
C ALA A 110 4.61 8.95 4.58
N LYS A 111 3.47 9.40 4.04
CA LYS A 111 2.94 9.03 2.72
C LYS A 111 3.96 9.17 1.60
N GLU A 112 4.62 10.33 1.51
CA GLU A 112 5.60 10.60 0.45
C GLU A 112 6.89 9.80 0.63
N LEU A 113 7.33 9.56 1.88
CA LEU A 113 8.49 8.71 2.14
C LEU A 113 8.20 7.25 1.72
N MET A 114 7.02 6.73 2.07
CA MET A 114 6.59 5.39 1.68
C MET A 114 6.49 5.24 0.16
N ARG A 115 5.89 6.21 -0.53
CA ARG A 115 5.84 6.25 -1.99
C ARG A 115 7.24 6.17 -2.62
N ASN A 116 8.15 7.04 -2.20
CA ASN A 116 9.49 7.11 -2.76
C ASN A 116 10.32 5.85 -2.45
N THR A 117 10.15 5.25 -1.28
CA THR A 117 10.91 4.05 -0.88
C THR A 117 10.38 2.79 -1.54
N SER A 118 9.07 2.66 -1.72
CA SER A 118 8.45 1.53 -2.41
C SER A 118 8.55 1.63 -3.94
N GLU A 119 8.74 2.83 -4.49
CA GLU A 119 8.74 3.15 -5.93
C GLU A 119 7.43 2.74 -6.63
N VAL A 120 6.29 2.98 -5.97
CA VAL A 120 4.98 2.80 -6.59
C VAL A 120 4.74 3.83 -7.70
N GLY A 121 4.08 3.40 -8.77
CA GLY A 121 3.76 4.26 -9.91
C GLY A 121 2.59 5.22 -9.63
N ARG A 122 1.67 4.81 -8.74
CA ARG A 122 0.44 5.55 -8.41
C ARG A 122 0.05 5.34 -6.96
N ILE A 123 -0.61 6.33 -6.38
CA ILE A 123 -1.26 6.25 -5.07
C ILE A 123 -2.77 6.34 -5.29
N MET A 124 -3.53 5.52 -4.56
CA MET A 124 -4.99 5.51 -4.57
C MET A 124 -5.46 5.63 -3.12
N ASP A 125 -6.28 6.64 -2.82
CA ASP A 125 -6.77 6.88 -1.47
C ASP A 125 -8.04 6.04 -1.24
N LEU A 126 -8.13 5.37 -0.09
CA LEU A 126 -9.29 4.58 0.34
C LEU A 126 -9.73 5.00 1.73
N GLU A 127 -11.03 5.11 1.94
CA GLU A 127 -11.65 5.48 3.22
C GLU A 127 -12.41 4.30 3.84
N THR A 128 -12.76 3.30 3.04
CA THR A 128 -13.43 2.07 3.48
C THR A 128 -12.75 0.83 2.89
N ALA A 129 -13.01 -0.34 3.48
CA ALA A 129 -12.56 -1.61 2.89
C ALA A 129 -13.34 -1.92 1.60
N GLU A 130 -14.61 -1.51 1.50
CA GLU A 130 -15.47 -1.67 0.31
C GLU A 130 -14.88 -0.95 -0.92
N ASP A 131 -14.14 0.15 -0.73
CA ASP A 131 -13.46 0.87 -1.82
C ASP A 131 -12.46 -0.02 -2.59
N LEU A 132 -12.02 -1.16 -2.01
CA LEU A 132 -11.17 -2.14 -2.69
C LEU A 132 -11.84 -2.74 -3.92
N GLU A 133 -13.16 -2.93 -3.90
CA GLU A 133 -13.92 -3.49 -5.03
C GLU A 133 -13.81 -2.62 -6.29
N GLU A 134 -13.60 -1.32 -6.13
CA GLU A 134 -13.47 -0.36 -7.24
C GLU A 134 -12.06 -0.32 -7.83
N ILE A 135 -11.06 -0.91 -7.15
CA ILE A 135 -9.65 -0.81 -7.56
C ILE A 135 -9.41 -1.35 -8.97
N PRO A 136 -9.90 -2.53 -9.38
CA PRO A 136 -9.68 -3.04 -10.73
C PRO A 136 -10.14 -2.05 -11.80
N GLY A 137 -11.33 -1.46 -11.66
CA GLY A 137 -11.85 -0.46 -12.60
C GLY A 137 -11.04 0.84 -12.62
N LYS A 138 -10.58 1.32 -11.46
CA LYS A 138 -9.71 2.50 -11.37
C LYS A 138 -8.31 2.26 -11.96
N LEU A 139 -7.82 1.02 -11.96
CA LEU A 139 -6.55 0.65 -12.60
C LEU A 139 -6.66 0.60 -14.12
N GLU A 140 -7.80 0.14 -14.66
CA GLU A 140 -8.07 0.12 -16.10
C GLU A 140 -8.21 1.53 -16.70
N SER A 141 -8.85 2.46 -15.98
CA SER A 141 -9.11 3.82 -16.49
C SER A 141 -7.87 4.70 -16.57
N GLY A 142 -6.79 4.34 -15.86
CA GLY A 142 -5.55 5.13 -15.79
C GLY A 142 -5.73 6.57 -15.26
N HIS A 143 -6.88 6.89 -14.65
CA HIS A 143 -7.25 8.20 -14.11
C HIS A 143 -7.49 8.08 -12.61
#